data_AF-A0A353E347-F1
#
_entry.id   AF-A0A353E347-F1
#
_cell.length_a   1.000
_cell.length_b   1.000
_cell.length_c   1.000
_cell.angle_alpha   90.00
_cell.angle_beta   90.00
_cell.angle_gamma   90.00
#
_symmetry.space_group_name_H-M   'P 1'
#
loop_
_entity.id
_entity.type
_entity.pdbx_description
1 polymer ?
#
loop_
_entity_poly.entity_id
_entity_poly.type
_entity_poly.pdbx_seq_one_letter_code
_entity_poly.pdbx_strand_id
1 'polypeptide(L)'
;MNNSNTEEGNLFTLEEQGCLDTNTQEIVLTKKGKPDRRCKPAVHEPRPDLTMEEMVSRLANIKEIETATGIKYVNLHLTSRMIIGTRDSSGKEFTINLSELYKAYQNCLRFTSPEVKKYIFMGHSPAVAILRKLQNDN
;
A
#
# COMPACT_ATOMS: atom_id res chain seq x y z
N MET A 1 -7.63 -9.87 -56.91
CA MET A 1 -8.40 -9.11 -55.90
C MET A 1 -7.62 -9.07 -54.60
N ASN A 2 -7.37 -7.85 -54.14
CA ASN A 2 -7.24 -7.38 -52.75
C ASN A 2 -5.92 -7.62 -51.98
N ASN A 3 -5.29 -6.48 -51.67
CA ASN A 3 -4.11 -6.26 -50.83
C ASN A 3 -4.45 -6.29 -49.34
N SER A 4 -3.45 -6.56 -48.47
CA SER A 4 -2.88 -5.60 -47.50
C SER A 4 -2.22 -6.30 -46.30
N ASN A 5 -0.96 -5.93 -46.03
CA ASN A 5 -0.23 -6.15 -44.78
C ASN A 5 -0.88 -5.36 -43.63
N THR A 6 -0.63 -5.76 -42.36
CA THR A 6 -0.12 -4.90 -41.26
C THR A 6 -0.11 -5.67 -39.93
N GLU A 7 0.92 -5.33 -39.16
CA GLU A 7 1.48 -5.88 -37.94
C GLU A 7 0.76 -5.60 -36.59
N GLU A 8 1.19 -6.38 -35.58
CA GLU A 8 1.39 -6.07 -34.15
C GLU A 8 0.21 -5.56 -33.27
N GLY A 9 -0.15 -6.38 -32.28
CA GLY A 9 -1.18 -6.09 -31.26
C GLY A 9 -0.62 -5.95 -29.85
N ASN A 10 -0.02 -4.78 -29.60
CA ASN A 10 -0.06 -3.95 -28.38
C ASN A 10 0.41 -4.48 -27.00
N LEU A 11 1.67 -4.13 -26.76
CA LEU A 11 2.38 -3.82 -25.52
C LEU A 11 1.57 -3.00 -24.49
N PHE A 12 1.46 -3.51 -23.26
CA PHE A 12 0.92 -2.78 -22.11
C PHE A 12 2.09 -2.11 -21.35
N THR A 13 2.44 -0.89 -21.74
CA THR A 13 3.36 -0.01 -20.97
C THR A 13 2.89 1.45 -21.06
N LEU A 14 2.51 2.02 -19.91
CA LEU A 14 2.66 3.42 -19.48
C LEU A 14 2.26 3.40 -17.98
N GLU A 15 2.99 3.95 -17.03
CA GLU A 15 3.45 5.33 -16.98
C GLU A 15 4.86 5.47 -16.38
N GLU A 16 5.66 6.24 -17.11
CA GLU A 16 6.79 7.04 -16.63
C GLU A 16 6.36 7.98 -15.50
N GLN A 17 7.22 8.15 -14.49
CA GLN A 17 7.96 9.39 -14.15
C GLN A 17 9.02 8.96 -13.12
N GLY A 18 10.30 9.27 -13.15
CA GLY A 18 11.13 10.20 -13.90
C GLY A 18 12.37 10.47 -13.02
N CYS A 19 13.53 10.04 -13.51
CA CYS A 19 14.95 10.38 -13.24
C CYS A 19 15.49 10.74 -11.81
N LEU A 20 16.45 9.91 -11.36
CA LEU A 20 17.84 10.19 -10.89
C LEU A 20 18.23 11.67 -10.61
N ASP A 21 18.97 12.04 -9.54
CA ASP A 21 20.44 11.92 -9.46
C ASP A 21 21.07 12.30 -8.08
N THR A 22 22.16 11.57 -7.78
CA THR A 22 23.44 11.86 -7.07
C THR A 22 23.61 12.82 -5.86
N ASN A 23 24.21 12.24 -4.79
CA ASN A 23 25.49 12.59 -4.13
C ASN A 23 25.70 13.91 -3.33
N THR A 24 26.27 13.72 -2.12
CA THR A 24 27.17 14.63 -1.34
C THR A 24 26.61 15.66 -0.34
N GLN A 25 26.87 15.33 0.94
CA GLN A 25 27.44 16.09 2.07
C GLN A 25 26.80 17.39 2.61
N GLU A 26 26.55 17.33 3.92
CA GLU A 26 26.65 18.35 4.99
C GLU A 26 26.71 19.84 4.61
N ILE A 27 25.78 20.64 5.14
CA ILE A 27 26.05 22.02 5.60
C ILE A 27 25.06 22.46 6.69
N VAL A 28 25.65 23.01 7.74
CA VAL A 28 25.05 23.67 8.91
C VAL A 28 24.49 25.05 8.51
N LEU A 29 23.50 25.53 9.29
CA LEU A 29 23.34 26.93 9.72
C LEU A 29 22.42 27.88 8.90
N THR A 30 21.30 28.22 9.56
CA THR A 30 20.59 29.52 9.57
C THR A 30 19.93 30.03 8.27
N LYS A 31 18.64 30.37 8.37
CA LYS A 31 18.14 31.77 8.38
C LYS A 31 16.62 31.80 8.19
N LYS A 32 15.99 32.74 8.91
CA LYS A 32 14.57 33.07 8.84
C LYS A 32 14.16 33.40 7.40
N GLY A 33 13.30 32.58 6.81
CA GLY A 33 12.62 32.81 5.55
C GLY A 33 11.13 32.58 5.74
N LYS A 34 10.32 33.42 5.08
CA LYS A 34 8.86 33.55 5.18
C LYS A 34 8.13 32.20 5.15
N PRO A 35 6.95 32.03 5.78
CA PRO A 35 6.20 30.79 5.69
C PRO A 35 5.74 30.60 4.24
N ASP A 36 6.46 29.79 3.46
CA ASP A 36 5.95 29.27 2.20
C ASP A 36 4.75 28.37 2.53
N ARG A 37 3.56 28.80 2.11
CA ARG A 37 2.29 28.11 2.35
C ARG A 37 2.12 26.85 1.48
N ARG A 38 3.18 26.07 1.21
CA ARG A 38 3.10 24.83 0.41
C ARG A 38 3.87 23.64 0.97
N CYS A 39 3.99 23.55 2.29
CA CYS A 39 4.08 22.24 2.94
C CYS A 39 2.82 22.04 3.76
N LYS A 40 1.83 21.35 3.17
CA LYS A 40 0.84 20.66 4.01
C LYS A 40 1.68 19.80 4.95
N PRO A 41 1.51 19.90 6.29
CA PRO A 41 2.19 18.98 7.19
C PRO A 41 1.86 17.56 6.74
N ALA A 42 2.78 16.63 6.98
CA ALA A 42 2.52 15.22 6.79
C ALA A 42 1.45 14.82 7.82
N VAL A 43 0.19 15.14 7.53
CA VAL A 43 -0.95 14.88 8.40
C VAL A 43 -1.25 13.42 8.23
N HIS A 44 -1.10 12.66 9.31
CA HIS A 44 -1.64 11.31 9.39
C HIS A 44 -3.13 11.38 9.05
N GLU A 45 -3.59 10.59 8.07
CA GLU A 45 -5.03 10.40 7.88
C GLU A 45 -5.67 10.03 9.23
N PRO A 46 -6.85 10.59 9.58
CA PRO A 46 -7.50 10.30 10.85
C PRO A 46 -7.70 8.80 10.96
N ARG A 47 -7.19 8.23 12.06
CA ARG A 47 -7.21 6.80 12.33
C ARG A 47 -7.82 6.56 13.70
N PRO A 48 -8.65 5.53 13.84
CA PRO A 48 -8.94 4.98 15.15
C PRO A 48 -7.65 4.40 15.75
N ASP A 49 -7.34 4.76 16.99
CA ASP A 49 -6.28 4.11 17.77
C ASP A 49 -6.68 2.66 18.06
N LEU A 50 -6.26 1.75 17.19
CA LEU A 50 -6.47 0.32 17.35
C LEU A 50 -5.29 -0.31 18.06
N THR A 51 -5.56 -1.08 19.12
CA THR A 51 -4.56 -1.98 19.70
C THR A 51 -4.31 -3.16 18.76
N MET A 52 -3.20 -3.87 18.97
CA MET A 52 -2.88 -5.08 18.20
C MET A 52 -3.97 -6.15 18.34
N GLU A 53 -4.57 -6.28 19.52
CA GLU A 53 -5.65 -7.25 19.80
C GLU A 53 -6.92 -6.91 19.01
N GLU A 54 -7.31 -5.64 19.00
CA GLU A 54 -8.45 -5.17 18.21
C GLU A 54 -8.21 -5.36 16.71
N MET A 55 -6.99 -5.12 16.24
CA MET A 55 -6.62 -5.37 14.85
C MET A 55 -6.79 -6.86 14.50
N VAL A 56 -6.30 -7.77 15.35
CA VAL A 56 -6.45 -9.22 15.15
C VAL A 56 -7.93 -9.61 15.13
N SER A 57 -8.73 -9.10 16.07
CA SER A 57 -10.16 -9.39 16.17
C SER A 57 -10.92 -8.96 14.91
N ARG A 58 -10.67 -7.73 14.42
CA ARG A 58 -11.26 -7.21 13.17
C ARG A 58 -10.84 -8.03 11.97
N LEU A 59 -9.55 -8.34 11.85
CA LEU A 59 -9.02 -9.17 10.78
C LEU A 59 -9.57 -10.60 10.79
N ALA A 60 -9.91 -11.15 11.97
CA ALA A 60 -10.44 -12.51 12.09
C ALA A 60 -11.88 -12.61 11.57
N ASN A 61 -12.62 -11.50 11.63
CA ASN A 61 -13.95 -11.39 11.05
C ASN A 61 -13.91 -11.24 9.51
N ILE A 62 -12.86 -10.60 8.99
CA ILE A 62 -12.72 -10.30 7.56
C ILE A 62 -12.19 -11.53 6.80
N LYS A 63 -13.06 -12.18 6.03
CA LYS A 63 -12.71 -13.33 5.16
C LYS A 63 -12.49 -12.96 3.70
N GLU A 64 -13.05 -11.84 3.27
CA GLU A 64 -12.95 -11.31 1.92
C GLU A 64 -12.76 -9.79 1.94
N ILE A 65 -11.99 -9.28 0.98
CA ILE A 65 -11.74 -7.85 0.84
C ILE A 65 -11.75 -7.50 -0.65
N GLU A 66 -12.52 -6.46 -0.98
CA GLU A 66 -12.47 -5.81 -2.28
C GLU A 66 -11.80 -4.44 -2.16
N THR A 67 -10.93 -4.13 -3.12
CA THR A 67 -10.31 -2.81 -3.24
C THR A 67 -11.10 -1.91 -4.17
N ALA A 68 -10.95 -0.59 -4.04
CA ALA A 68 -11.59 0.39 -4.93
C ALA A 68 -11.19 0.21 -6.43
N THR A 69 -10.08 -0.46 -6.70
CA THR A 69 -9.62 -0.82 -8.05
C THR A 69 -10.32 -2.06 -8.62
N GLY A 70 -11.21 -2.70 -7.85
CA GLY A 70 -11.93 -3.93 -8.24
C GLY A 70 -11.14 -5.22 -8.04
N ILE A 71 -9.97 -5.17 -7.38
CA ILE A 71 -9.20 -6.38 -7.05
C ILE A 71 -9.80 -6.99 -5.78
N LYS A 72 -10.21 -8.26 -5.87
CA LYS A 72 -10.69 -9.08 -4.76
C LYS A 72 -9.63 -9.99 -4.19
N TYR A 73 -9.59 -10.06 -2.87
CA TYR A 73 -8.84 -11.01 -2.08
C TYR A 73 -9.82 -11.90 -1.32
N VAL A 74 -9.65 -13.20 -1.47
CA VAL A 74 -10.53 -14.24 -0.92
C VAL A 74 -9.71 -15.18 -0.04
N ASN A 75 -10.42 -15.97 0.78
CA ASN A 75 -9.81 -16.93 1.71
C ASN A 75 -8.79 -16.27 2.65
N LEU A 76 -9.10 -15.07 3.16
CA LEU A 76 -8.25 -14.45 4.17
C LEU A 76 -8.29 -15.30 5.44
N HIS A 77 -7.12 -15.77 5.83
CA HIS A 77 -6.91 -16.56 7.02
C HIS A 77 -5.87 -15.89 7.90
N LEU A 78 -6.24 -15.70 9.16
CA LEU A 78 -5.34 -15.24 10.19
C LEU A 78 -4.69 -16.42 10.90
N THR A 79 -3.37 -16.39 10.93
CA THR A 79 -2.54 -17.25 11.78
C THR A 79 -1.95 -16.42 12.92
N SER A 80 -1.34 -17.04 13.93
CA SER A 80 -0.78 -16.37 15.10
C SER A 80 0.27 -15.29 14.79
N ARG A 81 0.95 -15.38 13.64
CA ARG A 81 2.02 -14.44 13.24
C ARG A 81 1.77 -13.75 11.90
N MET A 82 0.98 -14.37 11.03
CA MET A 82 0.85 -13.96 9.63
C MET A 82 -0.60 -13.99 9.18
N ILE A 83 -0.90 -13.16 8.19
CA ILE A 83 -2.14 -13.18 7.44
C ILE A 83 -1.84 -13.81 6.10
N ILE A 84 -2.63 -14.80 5.72
CA ILE A 84 -2.53 -15.52 4.46
C ILE A 84 -3.81 -15.24 3.68
N GLY A 85 -3.71 -15.10 2.37
CA GLY A 85 -4.90 -14.98 1.52
C GLY A 85 -4.57 -15.22 0.06
N THR A 86 -5.61 -15.30 -0.77
CA THR A 86 -5.48 -15.55 -2.20
C THR A 86 -6.07 -14.40 -3.00
N ARG A 87 -5.38 -13.95 -4.05
CA ARG A 87 -5.94 -12.99 -5.00
C ARG A 87 -6.86 -13.72 -5.97
N ASP A 88 -8.14 -13.37 -5.98
CA ASP A 88 -9.18 -14.02 -6.81
C ASP A 88 -8.81 -13.98 -8.30
N SER A 89 -8.43 -12.80 -8.79
CA SER A 89 -8.10 -12.57 -10.21
C SER A 89 -6.94 -13.42 -10.76
N SER A 90 -6.00 -13.88 -9.93
CA SER A 90 -4.83 -14.64 -10.43
C SER A 90 -4.55 -15.94 -9.68
N GLY A 91 -5.32 -16.27 -8.64
CA GLY A 91 -5.02 -17.37 -7.74
C GLY A 91 -3.71 -17.23 -6.97
N LYS A 92 -3.06 -16.05 -7.00
CA LYS A 92 -1.76 -15.85 -6.35
C LYS A 92 -1.97 -15.67 -4.85
N GLU A 93 -1.35 -16.55 -4.08
CA GLU A 93 -1.33 -16.46 -2.62
C GLU A 93 -0.37 -15.36 -2.15
N PHE A 94 -0.73 -14.73 -1.04
CA PHE A 94 0.10 -13.74 -0.37
C PHE A 94 0.14 -14.03 1.12
N THR A 95 1.26 -13.65 1.73
CA THR A 95 1.47 -13.72 3.17
C THR A 95 1.99 -12.38 3.66
N ILE A 96 1.48 -11.93 4.81
CA ILE A 96 1.85 -10.65 5.42
C ILE A 96 2.10 -10.89 6.90
N ASN A 97 3.23 -10.40 7.43
CA ASN A 97 3.48 -10.45 8.87
C ASN A 97 2.53 -9.50 9.61
N LEU A 98 1.91 -9.99 10.67
CA LEU A 98 0.99 -9.20 11.49
C LEU A 98 1.70 -8.07 12.22
N SER A 99 2.90 -8.33 12.75
CA SER A 99 3.71 -7.31 13.43
C SER A 99 4.15 -6.19 12.48
N GLU A 100 4.52 -6.53 11.24
CA GLU A 100 4.90 -5.52 10.23
C GLU A 100 3.69 -4.73 9.74
N LEU A 101 2.54 -5.40 9.58
CA LEU A 101 1.28 -4.76 9.23
C LEU A 101 0.82 -3.78 10.31
N TYR A 102 0.93 -4.15 11.59
CA TYR A 102 0.62 -3.26 12.71
C TYR A 102 1.58 -2.07 12.78
N LYS A 103 2.89 -2.30 12.60
CA LYS A 103 3.87 -1.20 12.49
C LYS A 103 3.55 -0.27 11.33
N ALA A 104 3.16 -0.81 10.16
CA ALA A 104 2.72 -0.03 9.02
C ALA A 104 1.45 0.77 9.36
N TYR A 105 0.49 0.15 10.06
CA TYR A 105 -0.74 0.81 10.51
C TYR A 105 -0.45 2.03 11.41
N GLN A 106 0.53 1.93 12.30
CA GLN A 106 0.90 3.02 13.20
C GLN A 106 1.75 4.10 12.52
N ASN A 107 2.75 3.70 11.73
CA ASN A 107 3.79 4.62 11.26
C ASN A 107 3.57 5.17 9.85
N CYS A 108 2.77 4.53 9.00
CA CYS A 108 2.45 5.12 7.69
C CYS A 108 1.74 6.46 7.90
N LEU A 109 1.89 7.43 7.00
CA LEU A 109 1.11 8.67 6.99
C LEU A 109 -0.15 8.51 6.14
N ARG A 110 -0.02 7.73 5.06
CA ARG A 110 -1.11 7.33 4.17
C ARG A 110 -1.00 5.86 3.80
N PHE A 111 -2.15 5.18 3.66
CA PHE A 111 -2.19 3.80 3.20
C PHE A 111 -1.95 3.72 1.69
N THR A 112 -0.68 3.81 1.31
CA THR A 112 -0.22 3.71 -0.08
C THR A 112 0.91 2.70 -0.17
N SER A 113 1.04 2.04 -1.32
CA SER A 113 2.10 1.05 -1.58
C SER A 113 3.52 1.53 -1.25
N PRO A 114 3.98 2.75 -1.61
CA PRO A 114 5.34 3.19 -1.30
C PRO A 114 5.61 3.35 0.20
N GLU A 115 4.60 3.73 0.98
CA GLU A 115 4.72 3.86 2.43
C GLU A 115 4.76 2.49 3.09
N VAL A 116 3.83 1.61 2.70
CA VAL A 116 3.75 0.24 3.23
C VAL A 116 4.99 -0.57 2.88
N LYS A 117 5.60 -0.32 1.70
CA LYS A 117 6.87 -0.94 1.28
C LYS A 117 8.04 -0.68 2.23
N LYS A 118 8.00 0.40 3.04
CA LYS A 118 9.02 0.66 4.07
C LYS A 118 8.99 -0.35 5.21
N TYR A 119 7.83 -0.97 5.45
CA TYR A 119 7.59 -1.85 6.58
C TYR A 119 7.36 -3.30 6.19
N ILE A 120 6.74 -3.53 5.02
CA ILE A 120 6.33 -4.86 4.56
C ILE A 120 7.03 -5.12 3.24
N PHE A 121 7.79 -6.22 3.15
CA PHE A 121 8.58 -6.56 1.96
C PHE A 121 7.76 -7.25 0.85
N MET A 122 6.68 -7.96 1.20
CA MET A 122 5.84 -8.71 0.25
C MET A 122 4.37 -8.42 0.45
N GLY A 123 3.57 -8.46 -0.61
CA GLY A 123 2.12 -8.27 -0.50
C GLY A 123 1.72 -6.83 -0.17
N HIS A 124 2.38 -5.83 -0.76
CA HIS A 124 2.05 -4.42 -0.49
C HIS A 124 0.61 -4.05 -0.86
N SER A 125 0.13 -4.51 -2.02
CA SER A 125 -1.24 -4.24 -2.47
C SER A 125 -2.31 -4.84 -1.54
N PRO A 126 -2.26 -6.14 -1.18
CA PRO A 126 -3.21 -6.68 -0.19
C PRO A 126 -3.06 -6.05 1.19
N ALA A 127 -1.85 -5.68 1.63
CA ALA A 127 -1.66 -4.97 2.88
C ALA A 127 -2.37 -3.61 2.89
N VAL A 128 -2.25 -2.82 1.82
CA VAL A 128 -2.98 -1.55 1.68
C VAL A 128 -4.50 -1.76 1.73
N ALA A 129 -5.00 -2.79 1.04
CA ALA A 129 -6.42 -3.15 1.05
C ALA A 129 -6.94 -3.43 2.46
N ILE A 130 -6.20 -4.24 3.21
CA ILE A 130 -6.50 -4.59 4.60
C ILE A 130 -6.51 -3.34 5.50
N LEU A 131 -5.46 -2.50 5.40
CA LEU A 131 -5.35 -1.29 6.22
C LEU A 131 -6.49 -0.31 5.93
N ARG A 132 -6.89 -0.18 4.66
CA ARG A 132 -8.02 0.69 4.26
C ARG A 132 -9.36 0.14 4.76
N LYS A 133 -9.54 -1.18 4.75
CA LYS A 133 -10.73 -1.83 5.30
C LYS A 133 -10.83 -1.56 6.81
N LEU A 134 -9.73 -1.75 7.54
CA LEU A 134 -9.67 -1.46 8.98
C LEU A 134 -9.96 0.01 9.33
N GLN A 135 -9.58 0.95 8.46
CA GLN A 135 -9.87 2.37 8.63
C GLN A 135 -11.37 2.70 8.44
N ASN A 136 -12.04 2.00 7.52
CA ASN A 136 -13.43 2.28 7.16
C ASN A 136 -14.45 1.57 8.06
N ASP A 137 -14.06 0.50 8.78
CA ASP A 137 -14.89 -0.24 9.74
C ASP A 137 -15.04 0.50 11.09
N ASN A 138 -15.47 1.77 11.04
CA ASN A 138 -15.68 2.62 12.23
C ASN A 138 -17.15 2.64 12.64
#